data_AF-A0A1Y3BYB7-F1
#
_entry.id   AF-A0A1Y3BYB7-F1
#
_cell.length_a   1.000
_cell.length_b   1.000
_cell.length_c   1.000
_cell.angle_alpha   90.00
_cell.angle_beta   90.00
_cell.angle_gamma   90.00
#
_symmetry.space_group_name_H-M   'P 1'
#
loop_
_entity.id
_entity.type
_entity.pdbx_description
1 polymer ?
#
loop_
_entity_poly.entity_id
_entity_poly.type
_entity_poly.pdbx_seq_one_letter_code
_entity_poly.pdbx_strand_id
1 'polypeptide(L)' 'MSGSTGERSFADIITSIRYWVIHSITIPSLFIAGWLFVSTGLAYDVFGSLGQTSISQRTDKEFH' A
#
# COMPACT_ATOMS: atom_id res chain seq x y z
N MET A 1 39.18 -1.64 12.70
CA MET A 1 38.55 -2.05 11.43
C MET A 1 37.05 -2.08 11.68
N SER A 2 36.26 -1.25 10.99
CA SER A 2 34.80 -1.34 11.07
C SER A 2 34.38 -2.67 10.42
N GLY A 3 33.88 -3.61 11.21
CA GLY A 3 33.50 -4.94 10.74
C GLY A 3 32.26 -4.90 9.85
N SER A 4 32.24 -5.74 8.81
CA SER A 4 31.03 -6.06 8.07
C SER A 4 30.01 -6.72 9.00
N THR A 5 28.73 -6.32 8.92
CA THR A 5 27.65 -6.87 9.75
C THR A 5 27.28 -8.31 9.40
N GLY A 6 27.88 -8.89 8.36
CA GLY A 6 27.61 -10.25 7.89
C GLY A 6 26.37 -10.37 7.00
N GLU A 7 25.67 -9.26 6.77
CA GLU A 7 24.52 -9.18 5.88
C GLU A 7 24.95 -9.23 4.41
N ARG A 8 24.07 -9.77 3.55
CA ARG A 8 24.31 -9.77 2.11
C ARG A 8 24.18 -8.33 1.59
N SER A 9 25.16 -7.88 0.82
CA SER A 9 25.14 -6.56 0.20
C SER A 9 23.85 -6.32 -0.59
N PHE A 10 23.28 -5.13 -0.47
CA PHE A 10 22.08 -4.76 -1.21
C PHE A 10 22.27 -4.88 -2.73
N ALA A 11 23.44 -4.50 -3.25
CA ALA A 11 23.76 -4.62 -4.66
C ALA A 11 23.67 -6.08 -5.14
N ASP A 12 24.13 -7.03 -4.32
CA ASP A 12 24.04 -8.46 -4.64
C ASP A 12 22.60 -8.98 -4.59
N ILE A 13 21.76 -8.40 -3.74
CA ILE A 13 20.34 -8.75 -3.63
C ILE A 13 19.59 -8.30 -4.89
N ILE A 14 19.68 -7.01 -5.26
CA ILE A 14 18.93 -6.45 -6.40
C ILE A 14 19.46 -6.91 -7.76
N THR A 15 20.70 -7.39 -7.87
CA THR A 15 21.22 -7.97 -9.12
C THR A 15 20.93 -9.46 -9.24
N SER A 16 20.40 -10.10 -8.17
CA SER A 16 20.14 -11.54 -8.17
C SER A 16 18.88 -11.89 -8.93
N ILE A 17 18.97 -12.89 -9.83
CA ILE A 17 17.79 -13.40 -10.54
C ILE A 17 16.73 -13.97 -9.60
N ARG A 18 17.14 -14.65 -8.52
CA ARG A 18 16.19 -15.23 -7.54
C ARG A 18 15.35 -14.14 -6.86
N TYR A 19 15.96 -12.98 -6.62
CA TYR A 19 15.28 -11.84 -6.02
C TYR A 19 14.19 -11.34 -6.97
N TRP A 20 14.52 -11.15 -8.25
CA TRP A 20 13.55 -10.72 -9.26
C TRP A 20 12.46 -11.76 -9.57
N VAL A 21 12.77 -13.06 -9.58
CA VAL A 21 11.75 -14.11 -9.78
C VAL A 21 10.65 -14.00 -8.72
N ILE A 22 11.01 -13.73 -7.47
CA ILE A 22 10.05 -13.57 -6.38
C ILE A 22 9.38 -12.18 -6.43
N HIS A 23 10.19 -11.12 -6.53
CA HIS A 23 9.73 -9.74 -6.39
C HIS A 23 8.95 -9.23 -7.60
N SER A 24 9.13 -9.82 -8.78
CA SER A 24 8.31 -9.53 -9.96
C SER A 24 6.85 -9.98 -9.79
N ILE A 25 6.54 -10.86 -8.84
CA ILE A 25 5.17 -11.26 -8.51
C ILE A 25 4.71 -10.51 -7.26
N THR A 26 5.50 -10.56 -6.18
CA THR A 26 5.06 -9.99 -4.89
C THR A 26 4.90 -8.47 -4.92
N ILE A 27 5.77 -7.73 -5.62
CA ILE A 27 5.67 -6.27 -5.70
C ILE A 27 4.40 -5.85 -6.48
N PRO A 28 4.14 -6.35 -7.71
CA PRO A 28 2.89 -6.01 -8.40
C PRO A 28 1.64 -6.47 -7.65
N SER A 29 1.65 -7.64 -7.01
CA SER A 29 0.51 -8.11 -6.22
C SER A 29 0.20 -7.19 -5.05
N LEU A 30 1.22 -6.74 -4.29
CA LEU A 30 1.03 -5.77 -3.19
C LEU A 30 0.51 -4.43 -3.71
N PHE A 31 1.03 -3.96 -4.85
CA PHE A 31 0.59 -2.73 -5.47
C PHE A 31 -0.89 -2.80 -5.90
N ILE A 32 -1.30 -3.88 -6.57
CA ILE A 32 -2.69 -4.10 -6.98
C ILE A 32 -3.60 -4.26 -5.77
N ALA A 33 -3.15 -4.97 -4.73
CA ALA A 33 -3.92 -5.10 -3.48
C ALA A 33 -4.17 -3.73 -2.83
N GLY A 34 -3.14 -2.88 -2.73
CA GLY A 34 -3.28 -1.51 -2.22
C GLY A 34 -4.19 -0.64 -3.10
N TRP A 35 -4.08 -0.78 -4.42
CA TRP A 35 -4.98 -0.10 -5.36
C TRP A 35 -6.44 -0.51 -5.15
N LEU A 36 -6.71 -1.81 -5.13
CA LEU A 36 -8.06 -2.36 -4.92
C LEU A 36 -8.62 -1.97 -3.56
N PHE A 37 -7.80 -1.97 -2.52
CA PHE A 37 -8.18 -1.56 -1.17
C PHE A 37 -8.77 -0.14 -1.14
N VAL A 38 -8.21 0.78 -1.94
CA VAL A 38 -8.73 2.14 -2.06
C VAL A 38 -9.89 2.21 -3.06
N SER A 39 -9.78 1.57 -4.23
CA SER A 39 -10.76 1.71 -5.31
C SER A 39 -12.11 1.05 -5.01
N THR A 40 -12.15 0.02 -4.16
CA THR A 40 -13.40 -0.64 -3.75
C THR A 40 -14.15 0.10 -2.65
N GLY A 41 -13.54 1.13 -2.04
CA GLY A 41 -14.13 1.82 -0.89
C GLY A 41 -13.76 1.21 0.46
N LEU A 42 -13.13 0.03 0.51
CA LEU A 42 -12.82 -0.68 1.76
C LEU A 42 -11.97 0.16 2.73
N ALA A 43 -11.03 0.96 2.21
CA ALA A 43 -10.26 1.88 3.03
C ALA A 43 -11.13 2.90 3.78
N TYR A 44 -12.21 3.37 3.16
CA TYR A 44 -13.13 4.33 3.78
C TYR A 44 -14.01 3.64 4.84
N ASP A 45 -14.43 2.41 4.58
CA ASP A 45 -15.20 1.61 5.55
C ASP A 45 -14.37 1.26 6.79
N VAL A 46 -13.10 0.86 6.61
CA VAL A 46 -12.20 0.46 7.71
C VAL A 46 -11.77 1.66 8.57
N PHE A 47 -11.45 2.78 7.93
CA PHE A 47 -10.87 3.94 8.64
C PHE A 47 -11.86 5.08 8.88
N GLY A 48 -13.12 4.97 8.44
CA GLY A 48 -14.15 5.99 8.66
C GLY A 48 -13.83 7.33 8.00
N SER A 49 -13.04 7.32 6.93
CA SER A 49 -12.68 8.55 6.21
C SER A 49 -13.95 9.21 5.68
N LEU A 50 -14.12 10.51 5.94
CA LEU A 50 -15.28 11.29 5.51
C LEU A 50 -15.31 11.35 3.98
N GLY A 51 -15.93 10.35 3.37
CA GLY A 51 -16.31 10.39 1.97
C GLY A 51 -17.27 11.56 1.73
N GLN A 52 -17.28 12.10 0.52
CA GLN A 52 -18.18 13.18 0.08
C GLN A 52 -19.64 12.94 0.50
N THR A 53 -20.06 11.68 0.61
CA THR A 53 -21.39 11.27 1.09
C THR A 53 -21.68 11.71 2.52
N SER A 54 -20.73 11.62 3.46
CA SER A 54 -20.93 12.02 4.86
C SER A 54 -21.00 13.54 5.04
N ILE A 55 -20.22 14.29 4.25
CA ILE A 55 -20.26 15.76 4.22
C ILE A 55 -21.57 16.21 3.57
N SER A 56 -21.95 15.59 2.45
CA SER A 56 -23.23 15.86 1.77
C SER A 56 -24.43 15.52 2.67
N GLN A 57 -24.36 14.41 3.41
CA GLN A 57 -25.31 13.94 4.43
C GLN A 57 -25.30 14.76 5.74
N ARG A 58 -24.31 15.62 5.95
CA ARG A 58 -24.32 16.56 7.08
C ARG A 58 -24.90 17.90 6.66
N THR A 59 -24.68 18.28 5.40
CA THR A 59 -25.11 19.55 4.84
C THR A 59 -26.63 19.56 4.63
N ASP A 60 -27.19 18.50 4.04
CA ASP A 60 -28.64 18.30 3.89
C ASP A 60 -29.42 18.23 5.23
N LYS A 61 -28.80 17.76 6.32
CA LYS A 61 -29.41 17.73 7.67
C LYS A 61 -29.39 19.08 8.40
N GLU A 62 -28.50 20.01 8.02
CA GLU A 62 -28.43 21.35 8.63
C GLU A 62 -29.39 22.36 7.96
N PHE A 63 -29.94 22.05 6.78
CA PHE A 63 -30.88 22.91 6.07
C PHE A 63 -32.37 22.55 6.25
N HIS A 64 -32.70 21.72 7.25
CA HIS A 64 -34.07 21.34 7.62
C HIS A 64 -34.41 21.71 9.07
#